data_AF-A0A091FX30-F1
#
_entry.id   AF-A0A091FX30-F1
#
_cell.length_a   1.000
_cell.length_b   1.000
_cell.length_c   1.000
_cell.angle_alpha   90.00
_cell.angle_beta   90.00
_cell.angle_gamma   90.00
#
_symmetry.space_group_name_H-M   'P 1'
#
loop_
_entity.id
_entity.type
_entity.pdbx_description
1 polymer ?
#
loop_
_entity_poly.entity_id
_entity_poly.type
_entity_poly.pdbx_seq_one_letter_code
_entity_poly.pdbx_strand_id
1 'polypeptide(L)'
;QIISKPNEPARQHESHPEETEEELREHQALLEEPYSDRVGSQKEAPGLANMVQVKQEPIESDEEEAEPQQELESGQRQAEQELLFRQQALLLEQQRIHQLRNYQASLEAAGMPVSFGGHRPLSRAQSSPASATFPMSVQEPPTKPRFTTGLVYDTLMLKHQCTCGNTNSHPEHAGRIQSIWSRLQETGLRGKCECIRGRKATLEELQTVHSEAHTLLYGTNPLNRQKLDSKKLLGIVPWGRVSPFLTSSSPATALSPVTSRDTIWNEVHSSGAARLAVGCVIELVFKVATGELKNGFAVVRPPGHHAEESTPMGFCYFNSVAIAAKLLQQRLNVSKILIVDWDVHHGNGTQQAFYNDPNVLYISLHRYDDGNFFPGSGAPDEVGTGAGVGFNVNMAFTGGLDPPMGDTEYLTAFRTVVMPIANEFAPDVVLVSSGFDAVEGHPTPLGGYNLSAKCFGYLTKQLMGLAGGRVVLALEGGHDLTAICDASEACVSALLGNELDPLPEKVFQQRANANAVHSMEKVIEIHSKYWHSLQRYASTVGYSLVEAQKCENEEAETVTAMASLSVGVKPAEKRPDDEPMEEEPPL
;
A
#
# COMPACT_ATOMS: atom_id res chain seq x y z
N GLN A 1 51.79 14.84 10.86
CA GLN A 1 51.18 13.82 11.74
C GLN A 1 49.95 13.29 11.04
N ILE A 2 49.87 11.97 10.85
CA ILE A 2 48.75 11.29 10.21
C ILE A 2 47.98 10.63 11.33
N ILE A 3 46.66 10.89 11.43
CA ILE A 3 45.79 10.25 12.42
C ILE A 3 44.75 9.44 11.65
N SER A 4 44.82 8.12 11.84
CA SER A 4 43.98 7.13 11.17
C SER A 4 42.59 7.03 11.82
N LYS A 5 41.57 6.70 11.01
CA LYS A 5 40.23 6.35 11.51
C LYS A 5 40.26 5.03 12.30
N PRO A 6 39.42 4.86 13.35
CA PRO A 6 39.12 3.54 13.90
C PRO A 6 38.12 2.79 13.00
N ASN A 7 38.24 1.46 12.93
CA ASN A 7 37.31 0.59 12.20
C ASN A 7 35.93 0.50 12.90
N GLU A 8 34.87 0.56 12.12
CA GLU A 8 33.54 0.07 12.54
C GLU A 8 33.41 -1.44 12.25
N PRO A 9 32.74 -2.23 13.11
CA PRO A 9 32.46 -3.64 12.84
C PRO A 9 31.29 -3.80 11.86
N ALA A 10 31.38 -4.81 10.98
CA ALA A 10 30.33 -5.11 10.01
C ALA A 10 29.01 -5.54 10.67
N ARG A 11 27.89 -4.96 10.23
CA ARG A 11 26.53 -5.37 10.64
C ARG A 11 26.19 -6.73 10.04
N GLN A 12 25.81 -7.70 10.88
CA GLN A 12 25.20 -8.95 10.45
C GLN A 12 23.70 -8.72 10.15
N HIS A 13 23.19 -9.38 9.11
CA HIS A 13 21.74 -9.49 8.87
C HIS A 13 21.15 -10.56 9.80
N GLU A 14 20.00 -10.28 10.40
CA GLU A 14 19.14 -11.31 10.99
C GLU A 14 18.11 -11.73 9.94
N SER A 15 18.17 -12.98 9.49
CA SER A 15 17.24 -13.59 8.54
C SER A 15 16.26 -14.54 9.23
N HIS A 16 15.07 -14.70 8.65
CA HIS A 16 14.01 -15.58 9.14
C HIS A 16 14.15 -17.02 8.61
N PRO A 17 13.71 -18.04 9.37
CA PRO A 17 13.80 -19.44 8.94
C PRO A 17 12.91 -19.78 7.72
N GLU A 18 11.82 -19.05 7.47
CA GLU A 18 11.01 -19.21 6.25
C GLU A 18 11.72 -18.66 5.01
N GLU A 19 12.60 -17.67 5.15
CA GLU A 19 13.43 -17.16 4.04
C GLU A 19 14.34 -18.29 3.56
N THR A 20 14.95 -19.05 4.48
CA THR A 20 15.83 -20.16 4.10
C THR A 20 15.12 -21.31 3.38
N GLU A 21 13.88 -21.71 3.71
CA GLU A 21 13.23 -22.83 2.99
C GLU A 21 12.77 -22.48 1.56
N GLU A 22 12.37 -21.23 1.29
CA GLU A 22 12.00 -20.80 -0.07
C GLU A 22 13.28 -20.51 -0.88
N GLU A 23 14.26 -19.77 -0.33
CA GLU A 23 15.53 -19.47 -1.02
C GLU A 23 16.42 -20.70 -1.25
N LEU A 24 16.49 -21.69 -0.34
CA LEU A 24 17.26 -22.93 -0.55
C LEU A 24 16.68 -23.78 -1.69
N ARG A 25 15.35 -23.80 -1.84
CA ARG A 25 14.68 -24.49 -2.96
C ARG A 25 14.90 -23.76 -4.29
N GLU A 26 14.93 -22.43 -4.27
CA GLU A 26 15.23 -21.61 -5.45
C GLU A 26 16.70 -21.75 -5.88
N HIS A 27 17.65 -21.80 -4.94
CA HIS A 27 19.08 -22.00 -5.24
C HIS A 27 19.42 -23.42 -5.72
N GLN A 28 18.76 -24.47 -5.23
CA GLN A 28 18.98 -25.84 -5.72
C GLN A 28 18.54 -26.01 -7.18
N ALA A 29 17.42 -25.39 -7.58
CA ALA A 29 16.92 -25.48 -8.96
C ALA A 29 17.85 -24.82 -10.01
N LEU A 30 18.75 -23.92 -9.59
CA LEU A 30 19.70 -23.23 -10.47
C LEU A 30 21.00 -24.02 -10.73
N LEU A 31 21.23 -25.14 -10.04
CA LEU A 31 22.48 -25.92 -10.11
C LEU A 31 22.38 -27.20 -10.97
N GLU A 32 21.20 -27.53 -11.51
CA GLU A 32 20.97 -28.78 -12.27
C GLU A 32 20.98 -28.64 -13.81
N GLU A 33 21.41 -27.51 -14.38
CA GLU A 33 21.55 -27.31 -15.83
C GLU A 33 23.03 -27.45 -16.29
N PRO A 34 23.40 -28.43 -17.15
CA PRO A 34 24.77 -28.61 -17.60
C PRO A 34 25.19 -27.58 -18.67
N TYR A 35 26.22 -26.78 -18.36
CA TYR A 35 26.85 -25.90 -19.33
C TYR A 35 27.44 -26.68 -20.52
N SER A 36 27.06 -26.31 -21.75
CA SER A 36 27.67 -26.85 -22.98
C SER A 36 28.12 -25.71 -23.90
N ASP A 37 29.42 -25.44 -23.91
CA ASP A 37 30.04 -24.43 -24.78
C ASP A 37 29.94 -24.82 -26.26
N ARG A 38 29.32 -23.96 -27.08
CA ARG A 38 29.45 -24.01 -28.55
C ARG A 38 29.60 -22.60 -29.13
N VAL A 39 30.83 -22.22 -29.39
CA VAL A 39 31.19 -21.01 -30.15
C VAL A 39 30.83 -21.20 -31.63
N GLY A 40 29.92 -20.37 -32.14
CA GLY A 40 29.53 -20.35 -33.55
C GLY A 40 30.11 -19.15 -34.31
N SER A 41 30.91 -19.40 -35.34
CA SER A 41 31.51 -18.35 -36.19
C SER A 41 30.53 -17.82 -37.24
N GLN A 42 30.57 -16.50 -37.51
CA GLN A 42 30.01 -15.90 -38.73
C GLN A 42 31.13 -15.53 -39.72
N LYS A 43 30.82 -15.53 -41.02
CA LYS A 43 31.68 -15.08 -42.12
C LYS A 43 31.04 -13.86 -42.80
N GLU A 44 31.85 -12.90 -43.22
CA GLU A 44 31.91 -12.51 -44.66
C GLU A 44 33.19 -11.71 -45.04
N ALA A 45 33.66 -12.04 -46.25
CA ALA A 45 34.75 -11.59 -47.14
C ALA A 45 35.23 -10.10 -47.17
N PRO A 46 36.28 -9.74 -47.98
CA PRO A 46 37.47 -10.50 -48.45
C PRO A 46 38.82 -9.71 -48.43
N GLY A 47 39.96 -10.41 -48.63
CA GLY A 47 41.27 -9.78 -48.92
C GLY A 47 42.34 -10.75 -49.46
N LEU A 48 43.23 -10.25 -50.35
CA LEU A 48 44.43 -10.90 -50.94
C LEU A 48 45.42 -11.43 -49.87
N ALA A 49 46.35 -12.38 -50.10
CA ALA A 49 46.76 -13.20 -51.25
C ALA A 49 47.67 -14.39 -50.78
N ASN A 50 48.07 -15.29 -51.69
CA ASN A 50 49.17 -16.30 -51.58
C ASN A 50 48.98 -17.45 -50.55
N MET A 51 49.59 -18.65 -50.66
CA MET A 51 50.06 -19.49 -51.79
C MET A 51 50.38 -20.91 -51.23
N VAL A 52 50.44 -21.96 -52.08
CA VAL A 52 51.01 -23.32 -51.84
C VAL A 52 50.10 -24.40 -51.20
N GLN A 53 50.27 -25.65 -51.67
CA GLN A 53 49.53 -26.89 -51.36
C GLN A 53 50.35 -27.87 -50.49
N VAL A 54 49.71 -28.94 -49.96
CA VAL A 54 50.16 -30.37 -49.76
C VAL A 54 49.26 -31.01 -48.66
N LYS A 55 48.40 -32.02 -48.95
CA LYS A 55 48.57 -33.50 -48.80
C LYS A 55 49.19 -33.96 -47.45
N GLN A 56 48.76 -34.99 -46.71
CA GLN A 56 47.89 -36.16 -46.96
C GLN A 56 47.35 -36.77 -45.63
N GLU A 57 46.12 -37.29 -45.65
CA GLU A 57 45.46 -38.49 -45.03
C GLU A 57 46.01 -39.34 -43.83
N PRO A 58 45.16 -40.22 -43.20
CA PRO A 58 45.18 -40.53 -41.75
C PRO A 58 45.63 -41.97 -41.38
N ILE A 59 45.57 -42.33 -40.07
CA ILE A 59 45.70 -43.69 -39.51
C ILE A 59 44.78 -43.87 -38.27
N GLU A 60 44.21 -45.06 -38.07
CA GLU A 60 43.46 -45.52 -36.87
C GLU A 60 44.41 -46.03 -35.75
N SER A 61 44.06 -46.72 -34.65
CA SER A 61 42.82 -47.22 -34.03
C SER A 61 43.01 -47.26 -32.49
N ASP A 62 41.96 -47.56 -31.71
CA ASP A 62 41.92 -48.61 -30.65
C ASP A 62 40.85 -48.32 -29.55
N GLU A 63 40.08 -49.35 -29.21
CA GLU A 63 39.11 -49.42 -28.11
C GLU A 63 39.54 -50.50 -27.10
N GLU A 64 39.42 -50.22 -25.79
CA GLU A 64 39.39 -51.12 -24.59
C GLU A 64 39.79 -50.24 -23.37
N GLU A 65 39.29 -50.32 -22.13
CA GLU A 65 38.34 -51.21 -21.42
C GLU A 65 37.53 -50.38 -20.37
N ALA A 66 36.48 -50.95 -19.77
CA ALA A 66 35.56 -50.26 -18.84
C ALA A 66 35.83 -50.45 -17.34
N GLU A 67 35.19 -49.63 -16.49
CA GLU A 67 35.40 -49.51 -15.03
C GLU A 67 35.04 -50.74 -14.16
N PRO A 68 35.30 -50.72 -12.83
CA PRO A 68 34.33 -50.10 -11.91
C PRO A 68 34.94 -49.26 -10.76
N GLN A 69 34.59 -47.97 -10.66
CA GLN A 69 34.85 -47.15 -9.45
C GLN A 69 33.58 -46.53 -8.82
N GLN A 70 32.42 -46.58 -9.48
CA GLN A 70 31.21 -45.84 -9.06
C GLN A 70 30.46 -46.39 -7.83
N GLU A 71 30.59 -47.67 -7.45
CA GLU A 71 29.74 -48.23 -6.38
C GLU A 71 30.12 -47.74 -4.97
N LEU A 72 31.41 -47.52 -4.66
CA LEU A 72 31.85 -47.14 -3.31
C LEU A 72 31.39 -45.72 -2.90
N GLU A 73 31.34 -44.78 -3.86
CA GLU A 73 30.91 -43.41 -3.61
C GLU A 73 29.39 -43.27 -3.43
N SER A 74 28.61 -44.24 -3.92
CA SER A 74 27.15 -44.22 -3.80
C SER A 74 26.69 -44.46 -2.35
N GLY A 75 27.32 -45.41 -1.65
CA GLY A 75 26.98 -45.77 -0.27
C GLY A 75 27.38 -44.71 0.75
N GLN A 76 28.49 -43.99 0.53
CA GLN A 76 28.90 -42.87 1.40
C GLN A 76 27.91 -41.70 1.29
N ARG A 77 27.48 -41.35 0.07
CA ARG A 77 26.50 -40.26 -0.15
C ARG A 77 25.13 -40.55 0.48
N GLN A 78 24.67 -41.80 0.47
CA GLN A 78 23.42 -42.18 1.16
C GLN A 78 23.55 -42.08 2.69
N ALA A 79 24.69 -42.49 3.27
CA ALA A 79 24.91 -42.40 4.71
C ALA A 79 24.98 -40.93 5.20
N GLU A 80 25.57 -40.03 4.42
CA GLU A 80 25.59 -38.59 4.73
C GLU A 80 24.19 -37.95 4.62
N GLN A 81 23.39 -38.32 3.61
CA GLN A 81 21.99 -37.87 3.50
C GLN A 81 21.14 -38.33 4.69
N GLU A 82 21.27 -39.59 5.14
CA GLU A 82 20.52 -40.09 6.29
C GLU A 82 20.93 -39.39 7.60
N LEU A 83 22.22 -39.08 7.77
CA LEU A 83 22.75 -38.31 8.90
C LEU A 83 22.16 -36.88 8.92
N LEU A 84 22.13 -36.21 7.77
CA LEU A 84 21.54 -34.87 7.62
C LEU A 84 20.04 -34.86 7.93
N PHE A 85 19.30 -35.83 7.39
CA PHE A 85 17.85 -35.94 7.63
C PHE A 85 17.54 -36.15 9.13
N ARG A 86 18.38 -36.95 9.82
CA ARG A 86 18.25 -37.20 11.26
C ARG A 86 18.62 -35.98 12.11
N GLN A 87 19.57 -35.16 11.66
CA GLN A 87 19.92 -33.89 12.29
C GLN A 87 18.81 -32.84 12.12
N GLN A 88 18.19 -32.77 10.93
CA GLN A 88 17.05 -31.89 10.65
C GLN A 88 15.82 -32.26 11.49
N ALA A 89 15.53 -33.55 11.65
CA ALA A 89 14.44 -34.03 12.51
C ALA A 89 14.61 -33.63 13.99
N LEU A 90 15.82 -33.73 14.53
CA LEU A 90 16.14 -33.27 15.90
C LEU A 90 15.95 -31.76 16.07
N LEU A 91 16.26 -30.97 15.04
CA LEU A 91 16.15 -29.51 15.08
C LEU A 91 14.68 -29.05 15.03
N LEU A 92 13.85 -29.72 14.22
CA LEU A 92 12.39 -29.56 14.20
C LEU A 92 11.75 -29.95 15.55
N GLU A 93 12.23 -31.02 16.18
CA GLU A 93 11.74 -31.44 17.50
C GLU A 93 12.10 -30.40 18.59
N GLN A 94 13.30 -29.81 18.55
CA GLN A 94 13.65 -28.69 19.44
C GLN A 94 12.81 -27.44 19.20
N GLN A 95 12.55 -27.05 17.95
CA GLN A 95 11.64 -25.94 17.63
C GLN A 95 10.23 -26.18 18.16
N ARG A 96 9.70 -27.40 18.03
CA ARG A 96 8.39 -27.78 18.58
C ARG A 96 8.36 -27.67 20.10
N ILE A 97 9.41 -28.11 20.79
CA ILE A 97 9.54 -27.97 22.25
C ILE A 97 9.63 -26.49 22.67
N HIS A 98 10.32 -25.65 21.88
CA HIS A 98 10.41 -24.22 22.13
C HIS A 98 9.07 -23.50 21.93
N GLN A 99 8.35 -23.78 20.84
CA GLN A 99 6.99 -23.26 20.60
C GLN A 99 6.02 -23.67 21.72
N LEU A 100 6.06 -24.93 22.16
CA LEU A 100 5.23 -25.40 23.29
C LEU A 100 5.54 -24.65 24.60
N ARG A 101 6.81 -24.34 24.87
CA ARG A 101 7.20 -23.53 26.05
C ARG A 101 6.74 -22.08 25.93
N ASN A 102 6.87 -21.46 24.76
CA ASN A 102 6.41 -20.08 24.55
C ASN A 102 4.88 -19.99 24.64
N TYR A 103 4.16 -20.97 24.10
CA TYR A 103 2.71 -21.07 24.23
C TYR A 103 2.26 -21.28 25.69
N GLN A 104 2.96 -22.13 26.45
CA GLN A 104 2.72 -22.29 27.89
C GLN A 104 2.98 -20.98 28.65
N ALA A 105 4.08 -20.28 28.38
CA ALA A 105 4.38 -19.00 29.01
C ALA A 105 3.34 -17.91 28.67
N SER A 106 2.82 -17.88 27.43
CA SER A 106 1.74 -16.98 27.04
C SER A 106 0.42 -17.27 27.75
N LEU A 107 0.09 -18.55 27.98
CA LEU A 107 -1.11 -18.96 28.72
C LEU A 107 -1.00 -18.71 30.23
N GLU A 108 0.17 -18.93 30.82
CA GLU A 108 0.46 -18.58 32.21
C GLU A 108 0.40 -17.06 32.43
N ALA A 109 0.92 -16.26 31.48
CA ALA A 109 0.78 -14.79 31.48
C ALA A 109 -0.68 -14.31 31.31
N ALA A 110 -1.53 -15.10 30.66
CA ALA A 110 -2.97 -14.87 30.53
C ALA A 110 -3.80 -15.40 31.73
N GLY A 111 -3.15 -15.96 32.76
CA GLY A 111 -3.81 -16.43 33.98
C GLY A 111 -4.60 -17.73 33.84
N MET A 112 -4.39 -18.51 32.77
CA MET A 112 -5.11 -19.77 32.53
C MET A 112 -4.24 -20.99 32.88
N PRO A 113 -4.60 -21.79 33.91
CA PRO A 113 -3.80 -22.95 34.29
C PRO A 113 -4.02 -24.13 33.32
N VAL A 114 -2.96 -24.59 32.66
CA VAL A 114 -2.98 -25.78 31.80
C VAL A 114 -2.02 -26.83 32.35
N SER A 115 -2.54 -28.00 32.71
CA SER A 115 -1.73 -29.15 33.13
C SER A 115 -1.91 -30.29 32.13
N PHE A 116 -0.91 -30.53 31.30
CA PHE A 116 -0.81 -31.75 30.51
C PHE A 116 -0.18 -32.87 31.35
N GLY A 117 -0.98 -33.90 31.65
CA GLY A 117 -0.49 -35.08 32.37
C GLY A 117 0.40 -35.96 31.48
N GLY A 118 1.65 -36.17 31.87
CA GLY A 118 2.58 -37.04 31.13
C GLY A 118 4.01 -37.07 31.68
N HIS A 119 4.25 -37.94 32.66
CA HIS A 119 5.54 -38.51 33.10
C HIS A 119 6.83 -37.66 33.04
N ARG A 120 7.34 -37.33 34.25
CA ARG A 120 8.66 -36.75 34.52
C ARG A 120 9.81 -37.75 34.26
N PRO A 121 10.78 -37.47 33.38
CA PRO A 121 12.08 -38.14 33.39
C PRO A 121 12.98 -37.47 34.45
N LEU A 122 13.70 -38.26 35.25
CA LEU A 122 14.61 -37.77 36.28
C LEU A 122 15.90 -37.22 35.66
N SER A 123 16.16 -35.92 35.81
CA SER A 123 17.41 -35.29 35.38
C SER A 123 18.56 -35.66 36.32
N ARG A 124 19.58 -36.33 35.76
CA ARG A 124 20.82 -36.70 36.45
C ARG A 124 21.80 -35.53 36.43
N ALA A 125 22.23 -35.06 37.60
CA ALA A 125 23.21 -33.99 37.71
C ALA A 125 24.63 -34.46 37.37
N GLN A 126 25.35 -33.68 36.55
CA GLN A 126 26.81 -33.66 36.42
C GLN A 126 27.27 -32.20 36.28
N SER A 127 28.52 -31.93 36.66
CA SER A 127 28.93 -30.63 37.20
C SER A 127 30.09 -29.95 36.45
N SER A 128 29.90 -28.66 36.12
CA SER A 128 30.95 -27.61 36.04
C SER A 128 32.04 -27.74 34.94
N PRO A 129 32.89 -26.72 34.72
CA PRO A 129 32.52 -25.37 34.31
C PRO A 129 33.38 -24.82 33.15
N ALA A 130 32.87 -23.86 32.36
CA ALA A 130 33.71 -22.97 31.55
C ALA A 130 33.00 -21.63 31.30
N SER A 131 33.62 -20.52 31.69
CA SER A 131 33.11 -19.18 31.44
C SER A 131 33.33 -18.78 29.98
N ALA A 132 32.25 -18.45 29.27
CA ALA A 132 32.28 -17.61 28.08
C ALA A 132 31.36 -16.42 28.32
N THR A 133 31.93 -15.28 28.71
CA THR A 133 31.19 -14.06 29.01
C THR A 133 30.78 -13.39 27.70
N PHE A 134 29.68 -13.86 27.10
CA PHE A 134 29.01 -13.11 26.05
C PHE A 134 28.41 -11.83 26.66
N PRO A 135 28.53 -10.66 26.01
CA PRO A 135 27.78 -9.49 26.43
C PRO A 135 26.30 -9.85 26.31
N MET A 136 25.59 -9.87 27.43
CA MET A 136 24.15 -10.00 27.43
C MET A 136 23.60 -8.83 26.63
N SER A 137 23.05 -9.11 25.45
CA SER A 137 22.14 -8.17 24.80
C SER A 137 21.07 -7.85 25.83
N VAL A 138 21.00 -6.58 26.23
CA VAL A 138 19.92 -6.11 27.09
C VAL A 138 18.66 -6.29 26.26
N GLN A 139 17.88 -7.32 26.56
CA GLN A 139 16.53 -7.43 26.03
C GLN A 139 15.80 -6.16 26.47
N GLU A 140 15.57 -5.25 25.53
CA GLU A 140 14.70 -4.12 25.78
C GLU A 140 13.37 -4.69 26.29
N PRO A 141 12.84 -4.19 27.43
CA PRO A 141 11.56 -4.67 27.91
C PRO A 141 10.52 -4.41 26.82
N PRO A 142 9.58 -5.34 26.55
CA PRO A 142 8.61 -5.20 25.48
C PRO A 142 7.90 -3.85 25.62
N THR A 143 8.22 -2.92 24.71
CA THR A 143 7.70 -1.57 24.74
C THR A 143 6.21 -1.66 24.53
N LYS A 144 5.43 -1.07 25.46
CA LYS A 144 3.98 -0.98 25.28
C LYS A 144 3.72 -0.23 23.96
N PRO A 145 2.89 -0.76 23.04
CA PRO A 145 2.62 -0.10 21.77
C PRO A 145 2.11 1.31 22.05
N ARG A 146 2.75 2.31 21.43
CA ARG A 146 2.37 3.70 21.64
C ARG A 146 1.19 4.04 20.75
N PHE A 147 0.18 4.70 21.32
CA PHE A 147 -0.92 5.27 20.55
C PHE A 147 -0.42 6.50 19.77
N THR A 148 0.19 6.25 18.62
CA THR A 148 0.81 7.24 17.71
C THR A 148 0.56 6.82 16.26
N THR A 149 1.22 7.50 15.31
CA THR A 149 1.22 7.16 13.89
C THR A 149 1.97 5.85 13.64
N GLY A 150 1.34 4.92 12.91
CA GLY A 150 2.01 3.72 12.40
C GLY A 150 2.60 3.93 11.01
N LEU A 151 3.74 3.29 10.74
CA LEU A 151 4.31 3.15 9.40
C LEU A 151 4.48 1.68 9.05
N VAL A 152 4.10 1.28 7.85
CA VAL A 152 4.39 -0.06 7.31
C VAL A 152 5.21 0.05 6.02
N TYR A 153 6.23 -0.78 5.91
CA TYR A 153 7.17 -0.87 4.80
C TYR A 153 7.83 -2.25 4.83
N ASP A 154 8.14 -2.81 3.66
CA ASP A 154 8.83 -4.09 3.54
C ASP A 154 9.76 -4.10 2.32
N THR A 155 11.01 -4.56 2.50
CA THR A 155 12.04 -4.58 1.46
C THR A 155 11.77 -5.60 0.36
N LEU A 156 10.94 -6.62 0.59
CA LEU A 156 10.58 -7.60 -0.45
C LEU A 156 9.73 -6.97 -1.57
N MET A 157 9.02 -5.86 -1.31
CA MET A 157 8.35 -5.06 -2.36
C MET A 157 9.34 -4.42 -3.36
N LEU A 158 10.62 -4.29 -3.01
CA LEU A 158 11.67 -3.80 -3.92
C LEU A 158 12.03 -4.84 -5.01
N LYS A 159 11.68 -6.12 -4.83
CA LYS A 159 12.00 -7.21 -5.78
C LYS A 159 11.09 -7.20 -7.02
N HIS A 160 9.95 -6.52 -6.96
CA HIS A 160 9.11 -6.26 -8.14
C HIS A 160 9.81 -5.29 -9.09
N GLN A 161 10.48 -5.80 -10.12
CA GLN A 161 11.30 -4.99 -11.03
C GLN A 161 11.08 -5.41 -12.49
N CYS A 162 11.13 -4.43 -13.40
CA CYS A 162 11.10 -4.68 -14.83
C CYS A 162 12.30 -5.53 -15.26
N THR A 163 12.06 -6.61 -15.99
CA THR A 163 13.11 -7.43 -16.62
C THR A 163 13.73 -6.77 -17.86
N CYS A 164 13.24 -5.60 -18.27
CA CYS A 164 13.63 -4.85 -19.47
C CYS A 164 15.05 -4.22 -19.45
N GLY A 165 15.93 -4.62 -18.54
CA GLY A 165 17.34 -4.21 -18.49
C GLY A 165 17.63 -2.78 -18.03
N ASN A 166 16.64 -1.88 -18.04
CA ASN A 166 16.78 -0.51 -17.51
C ASN A 166 15.69 -0.17 -16.50
N THR A 167 15.78 -0.76 -15.30
CA THR A 167 14.79 -0.62 -14.21
C THR A 167 14.53 0.83 -13.79
N ASN A 168 15.50 1.72 -13.99
CA ASN A 168 15.39 3.15 -13.66
C ASN A 168 14.63 3.99 -14.70
N SER A 169 14.31 3.41 -15.86
CA SER A 169 13.47 4.06 -16.89
C SER A 169 11.98 3.72 -16.75
N HIS A 170 11.62 2.73 -15.93
CA HIS A 170 10.23 2.43 -15.64
C HIS A 170 9.71 3.41 -14.57
N PRO A 171 8.59 4.13 -14.80
CA PRO A 171 8.12 5.13 -13.84
C PRO A 171 7.71 4.54 -12.48
N GLU A 172 7.09 3.35 -12.49
CA GLU A 172 6.83 2.57 -11.28
C GLU A 172 8.04 1.67 -10.96
N HIS A 173 8.99 2.17 -10.17
CA HIS A 173 10.22 1.44 -9.82
C HIS A 173 10.48 1.38 -8.32
N ALA A 174 11.30 0.41 -7.89
CA ALA A 174 11.61 0.14 -6.48
C ALA A 174 12.19 1.34 -5.71
N GLY A 175 12.87 2.25 -6.42
CA GLY A 175 13.44 3.47 -5.82
C GLY A 175 12.40 4.36 -5.16
N ARG A 176 11.13 4.34 -5.62
CA ARG A 176 10.04 5.15 -5.05
C ARG A 176 9.88 4.94 -3.55
N ILE A 177 9.55 3.72 -3.12
CA ILE A 177 9.36 3.39 -1.71
C ILE A 177 10.67 3.41 -0.92
N GLN A 178 11.81 3.11 -1.57
CA GLN A 178 13.11 3.13 -0.92
C GLN A 178 13.51 4.57 -0.53
N SER A 179 13.37 5.53 -1.45
CA SER A 179 13.66 6.94 -1.20
C SER A 179 12.71 7.55 -0.17
N ILE A 180 11.41 7.23 -0.21
CA ILE A 180 10.44 7.66 0.82
C ILE A 180 10.87 7.14 2.19
N TRP A 181 11.20 5.84 2.30
CA TRP A 181 11.61 5.24 3.57
C TRP A 181 12.90 5.86 4.10
N SER A 182 13.90 6.10 3.24
CA SER A 182 15.12 6.84 3.59
C SER A 182 14.81 8.25 4.08
N ARG A 183 13.95 9.02 3.39
CA ARG A 183 13.58 10.38 3.83
C ARG A 183 12.91 10.39 5.20
N LEU A 184 11.98 9.47 5.46
CA LEU A 184 11.32 9.35 6.76
C LEU A 184 12.30 8.94 7.87
N GLN A 185 13.39 8.23 7.55
CA GLN A 185 14.47 7.94 8.50
C GLN A 185 15.37 9.16 8.76
N GLU A 186 15.84 9.83 7.71
CA GLU A 186 16.76 10.98 7.77
C GLU A 186 16.16 12.18 8.51
N THR A 187 14.87 12.44 8.30
CA THR A 187 14.08 13.47 8.99
C THR A 187 13.73 13.11 10.45
N GLY A 188 14.01 11.88 10.87
CA GLY A 188 13.66 11.36 12.18
C GLY A 188 12.16 11.06 12.40
N LEU A 189 11.29 11.29 11.39
CA LEU A 189 9.85 11.03 11.50
C LEU A 189 9.57 9.54 11.79
N ARG A 190 10.31 8.63 11.16
CA ARG A 190 10.25 7.17 11.41
C ARG A 190 10.54 6.81 12.87
N GLY A 191 11.34 7.61 13.60
CA GLY A 191 11.61 7.40 15.02
C GLY A 191 10.51 7.89 15.96
N LYS A 192 9.54 8.68 15.46
CA LYS A 192 8.33 9.11 16.19
C LYS A 192 7.12 8.20 15.94
N CYS A 193 7.20 7.33 14.94
CA CYS A 193 6.15 6.40 14.53
C CYS A 193 6.40 4.98 15.04
N GLU A 194 5.35 4.18 15.18
CA GLU A 194 5.47 2.75 15.41
C GLU A 194 5.67 2.03 14.07
N CYS A 195 6.69 1.16 13.97
CA CYS A 195 6.96 0.40 12.76
C CYS A 195 6.16 -0.92 12.78
N ILE A 196 5.17 -1.03 11.90
CA ILE A 196 4.33 -2.20 11.75
C ILE A 196 4.96 -3.17 10.76
N ARG A 197 4.98 -4.46 11.11
CA ARG A 197 5.46 -5.52 10.24
C ARG A 197 4.36 -5.91 9.25
N GLY A 198 4.70 -5.93 7.96
CA GLY A 198 3.81 -6.43 6.91
C GLY A 198 3.68 -7.94 6.87
N ARG A 199 2.78 -8.43 6.03
CA ARG A 199 2.66 -9.85 5.64
C ARG A 199 2.13 -9.98 4.22
N LYS A 200 2.29 -11.15 3.60
CA LYS A 200 1.58 -11.47 2.34
C LYS A 200 0.07 -11.61 2.66
N ALA A 201 -0.80 -10.94 1.90
CA ALA A 201 -2.24 -11.16 1.94
C ALA A 201 -2.57 -12.62 1.58
N THR A 202 -3.61 -13.18 2.19
CA THR A 202 -4.15 -14.51 1.84
C THR A 202 -4.96 -14.43 0.53
N LEU A 203 -5.15 -15.56 -0.15
CA LEU A 203 -5.95 -15.58 -1.38
C LEU A 203 -7.44 -15.26 -1.10
N GLU A 204 -7.95 -15.64 0.07
CA GLU A 204 -9.30 -15.30 0.53
C GLU A 204 -9.46 -13.78 0.75
N GLU A 205 -8.45 -13.11 1.30
CA GLU A 205 -8.46 -11.64 1.44
C GLU A 205 -8.49 -10.94 0.06
N LEU A 206 -7.70 -11.42 -0.90
CA LEU A 206 -7.75 -10.89 -2.29
C LEU A 206 -9.12 -11.11 -2.95
N GLN A 207 -9.77 -12.25 -2.66
CA GLN A 207 -11.08 -12.62 -3.21
C GLN A 207 -12.25 -11.77 -2.70
N THR A 208 -12.01 -10.86 -1.75
CA THR A 208 -13.03 -9.89 -1.32
C THR A 208 -13.31 -8.80 -2.37
N VAL A 209 -12.39 -8.59 -3.31
CA VAL A 209 -12.51 -7.61 -4.41
C VAL A 209 -12.28 -8.25 -5.78
N HIS A 210 -11.40 -9.26 -5.89
CA HIS A 210 -11.01 -9.84 -7.18
C HIS A 210 -11.53 -11.26 -7.37
N SER A 211 -11.73 -11.69 -8.62
CA SER A 211 -12.18 -13.06 -8.91
C SER A 211 -11.17 -14.13 -8.48
N GLU A 212 -11.63 -15.38 -8.26
CA GLU A 212 -10.74 -16.53 -7.98
C GLU A 212 -9.68 -16.68 -9.09
N ALA A 213 -10.07 -16.49 -10.35
CA ALA A 213 -9.18 -16.60 -11.50
C ALA A 213 -8.07 -15.54 -11.47
N HIS A 214 -8.40 -14.27 -11.27
CA HIS A 214 -7.44 -13.16 -11.15
C HIS A 214 -6.50 -13.36 -9.94
N THR A 215 -7.08 -13.73 -8.80
CA THR A 215 -6.34 -14.02 -7.57
C THR A 215 -5.34 -15.17 -7.75
N LEU A 216 -5.71 -16.25 -8.45
CA LEU A 216 -4.78 -17.33 -8.77
C LEU A 216 -3.71 -16.89 -9.79
N LEU A 217 -4.11 -16.13 -10.82
CA LEU A 217 -3.26 -15.70 -11.93
C LEU A 217 -2.18 -14.66 -11.54
N TYR A 218 -2.41 -13.86 -10.50
CA TYR A 218 -1.45 -12.85 -10.02
C TYR A 218 -0.99 -13.06 -8.57
N GLY A 219 -1.67 -13.88 -7.77
CA GLY A 219 -1.36 -14.09 -6.34
C GLY A 219 -0.57 -15.36 -6.02
N THR A 220 -0.36 -16.27 -6.98
CA THR A 220 0.44 -17.50 -6.78
C THR A 220 1.72 -17.47 -7.63
N ASN A 221 2.82 -18.07 -7.16
CA ASN A 221 4.02 -18.23 -7.98
C ASN A 221 3.73 -19.22 -9.13
N PRO A 222 4.06 -18.91 -10.40
CA PRO A 222 3.82 -19.79 -11.55
C PRO A 222 4.44 -21.19 -11.41
N LEU A 223 5.57 -21.34 -10.72
CA LEU A 223 6.19 -22.65 -10.43
C LEU A 223 5.28 -23.55 -9.59
N ASN A 224 4.53 -22.97 -8.65
CA ASN A 224 3.55 -23.70 -7.83
C ASN A 224 2.24 -23.99 -8.60
N ARG A 225 1.94 -23.28 -9.69
CA ARG A 225 0.77 -23.56 -10.55
C ARG A 225 0.90 -24.87 -11.32
N GLN A 226 2.11 -25.32 -11.64
CA GLN A 226 2.33 -26.63 -12.26
C GLN A 226 1.91 -27.80 -11.35
N LYS A 227 1.79 -27.57 -10.03
CA LYS A 227 1.29 -28.54 -9.04
C LYS A 227 -0.21 -28.38 -8.73
N LEU A 228 -0.86 -27.32 -9.20
CA LEU A 228 -2.31 -27.11 -9.07
C LEU A 228 -3.04 -27.92 -10.16
N ASP A 229 -4.08 -28.66 -9.76
CA ASP A 229 -4.74 -29.64 -10.63
C ASP A 229 -5.21 -29.01 -11.95
N SER A 230 -4.65 -29.53 -13.05
CA SER A 230 -4.87 -29.11 -14.44
C SER A 230 -6.35 -28.89 -14.80
N LYS A 231 -7.27 -29.64 -14.17
CA LYS A 231 -8.72 -29.52 -14.37
C LYS A 231 -9.30 -28.18 -13.91
N LYS A 232 -8.73 -27.53 -12.88
CA LYS A 232 -9.15 -26.19 -12.49
C LYS A 232 -8.70 -25.16 -13.53
N LEU A 233 -7.45 -25.22 -14.00
CA LEU A 233 -6.91 -24.25 -14.97
C LEU A 233 -7.62 -24.33 -16.34
N LEU A 234 -7.90 -25.54 -16.83
CA LEU A 234 -8.57 -25.77 -18.12
C LEU A 234 -10.08 -25.41 -18.12
N GLY A 235 -10.72 -25.29 -16.95
CA GLY A 235 -12.14 -24.93 -16.83
C GLY A 235 -12.43 -23.43 -16.81
N ILE A 236 -11.40 -22.57 -16.70
CA ILE A 236 -11.55 -21.13 -16.40
C ILE A 236 -11.60 -20.25 -17.66
N VAL A 237 -11.32 -20.79 -18.85
CA VAL A 237 -11.36 -20.05 -20.13
C VAL A 237 -12.48 -20.55 -21.05
N PRO A 238 -13.53 -19.74 -21.33
CA PRO A 238 -14.53 -20.07 -22.33
C PRO A 238 -13.90 -20.10 -23.74
N TRP A 239 -14.10 -21.21 -24.47
CA TRP A 239 -13.54 -21.51 -25.80
C TRP A 239 -13.99 -20.54 -26.94
N GLY A 240 -14.59 -19.40 -26.63
CA GLY A 240 -15.19 -18.46 -27.59
C GLY A 240 -14.62 -17.05 -27.61
N ARG A 241 -13.72 -16.67 -26.69
CA ARG A 241 -13.01 -15.39 -26.72
C ARG A 241 -11.51 -15.64 -26.61
N VAL A 242 -10.83 -15.33 -27.72
CA VAL A 242 -9.39 -15.28 -27.98
C VAL A 242 -8.51 -15.39 -26.73
N SER A 243 -7.68 -16.43 -26.68
CA SER A 243 -6.65 -16.66 -25.67
C SER A 243 -5.84 -15.38 -25.35
N PRO A 244 -5.49 -15.12 -24.08
CA PRO A 244 -4.41 -14.19 -23.76
C PRO A 244 -3.11 -14.62 -24.46
N PHE A 245 -2.90 -15.92 -24.59
CA PHE A 245 -1.82 -16.53 -25.36
C PHE A 245 -2.09 -16.47 -26.87
N LEU A 246 -1.86 -15.30 -27.48
CA LEU A 246 -1.61 -15.21 -28.93
C LEU A 246 -0.12 -15.40 -29.21
N THR A 247 0.18 -16.43 -29.99
CA THR A 247 1.52 -16.77 -30.46
C THR A 247 2.07 -15.70 -31.40
N SER A 248 3.03 -14.91 -30.96
CA SER A 248 4.07 -14.43 -31.88
C SER A 248 5.00 -15.61 -32.18
N SER A 249 5.24 -15.87 -33.46
CA SER A 249 5.98 -17.06 -33.91
C SER A 249 7.48 -16.88 -33.70
N SER A 250 7.97 -17.18 -32.49
CA SER A 250 9.41 -17.33 -32.20
C SER A 250 9.61 -18.42 -31.13
N PRO A 251 10.40 -19.48 -31.40
CA PRO A 251 10.48 -20.65 -30.52
C PRO A 251 11.55 -20.49 -29.42
N ALA A 252 11.27 -19.67 -28.40
CA ALA A 252 11.86 -19.75 -27.05
C ALA A 252 11.40 -18.58 -26.16
N THR A 253 10.20 -18.66 -25.55
CA THR A 253 9.83 -17.74 -24.46
C THR A 253 8.79 -18.40 -23.56
N ALA A 254 8.95 -18.28 -22.24
CA ALA A 254 7.98 -18.76 -21.27
C ALA A 254 6.65 -17.98 -21.37
N LEU A 255 5.56 -18.61 -20.92
CA LEU A 255 4.21 -18.05 -20.98
C LEU A 255 4.00 -16.99 -19.88
N SER A 256 4.49 -15.77 -20.09
CA SER A 256 4.15 -14.64 -19.23
C SER A 256 2.64 -14.28 -19.37
N PRO A 257 1.92 -13.97 -18.27
CA PRO A 257 0.53 -13.54 -18.34
C PRO A 257 0.42 -12.21 -19.09
N VAL A 258 -0.65 -12.02 -19.87
CA VAL A 258 -0.91 -10.74 -20.53
C VAL A 258 -1.33 -9.70 -19.49
N THR A 259 -0.38 -8.87 -19.08
CA THR A 259 -0.66 -7.54 -18.55
C THR A 259 -0.77 -6.53 -19.68
N SER A 260 -1.43 -5.40 -19.41
CA SER A 260 -1.42 -4.24 -20.30
C SER A 260 0.00 -3.70 -20.51
N ARG A 261 0.20 -2.93 -21.59
CA ARG A 261 1.52 -2.46 -22.07
C ARG A 261 2.32 -1.62 -21.06
N ASP A 262 1.66 -1.09 -20.04
CA ASP A 262 2.19 -0.31 -18.93
C ASP A 262 2.62 -1.17 -17.72
N THR A 263 2.12 -2.40 -17.57
CA THR A 263 2.12 -3.11 -16.29
C THR A 263 3.13 -4.27 -16.29
N ILE A 264 4.28 -4.07 -15.63
CA ILE A 264 5.47 -4.94 -15.67
C ILE A 264 5.34 -6.23 -14.85
N TRP A 265 5.33 -7.40 -15.49
CA TRP A 265 5.33 -8.69 -14.77
C TRP A 265 6.75 -9.28 -14.63
N ASN A 266 7.17 -9.53 -13.39
CA ASN A 266 8.31 -10.37 -13.04
C ASN A 266 7.78 -11.71 -12.51
N GLU A 267 8.11 -12.81 -13.19
CA GLU A 267 7.51 -14.12 -12.96
C GLU A 267 7.76 -14.69 -11.56
N VAL A 268 8.88 -14.33 -10.92
CA VAL A 268 9.23 -14.79 -9.57
C VAL A 268 8.67 -13.84 -8.50
N HIS A 269 8.85 -12.52 -8.68
CA HIS A 269 8.71 -11.57 -7.57
C HIS A 269 7.40 -10.74 -7.59
N SER A 270 6.75 -10.52 -8.74
CA SER A 270 5.56 -9.65 -8.81
C SER A 270 4.41 -10.17 -7.93
N SER A 271 4.13 -11.48 -7.96
CA SER A 271 3.06 -12.07 -7.14
C SER A 271 3.30 -11.94 -5.64
N GLY A 272 4.57 -12.02 -5.22
CA GLY A 272 4.95 -11.88 -3.81
C GLY A 272 4.82 -10.44 -3.34
N ALA A 273 5.36 -9.49 -4.10
CA ALA A 273 5.32 -8.06 -3.80
C ALA A 273 3.90 -7.50 -3.79
N ALA A 274 3.07 -7.81 -4.80
CA ALA A 274 1.68 -7.33 -4.86
C ALA A 274 0.84 -7.84 -3.67
N ARG A 275 1.01 -9.11 -3.28
CA ARG A 275 0.36 -9.65 -2.06
C ARG A 275 0.87 -9.02 -0.78
N LEU A 276 2.15 -8.67 -0.73
CA LEU A 276 2.77 -8.03 0.42
C LEU A 276 2.29 -6.58 0.58
N ALA A 277 2.17 -5.81 -0.50
CA ALA A 277 1.58 -4.48 -0.50
C ALA A 277 0.17 -4.48 0.10
N VAL A 278 -0.71 -5.39 -0.37
CA VAL A 278 -2.07 -5.54 0.17
C VAL A 278 -2.03 -5.90 1.66
N GLY A 279 -1.24 -6.89 2.06
CA GLY A 279 -1.19 -7.32 3.47
C GLY A 279 -0.56 -6.28 4.41
N CYS A 280 0.40 -5.48 3.94
CA CYS A 280 0.91 -4.30 4.65
C CYS A 280 -0.23 -3.30 4.94
N VAL A 281 -1.04 -2.96 3.94
CA VAL A 281 -2.18 -2.04 4.12
C VAL A 281 -3.20 -2.64 5.08
N ILE A 282 -3.55 -3.93 4.95
CA ILE A 282 -4.49 -4.61 5.86
C ILE A 282 -4.02 -4.51 7.32
N GLU A 283 -2.76 -4.84 7.62
CA GLU A 283 -2.23 -4.80 9.00
C GLU A 283 -2.28 -3.39 9.60
N LEU A 284 -1.92 -2.36 8.82
CA LEU A 284 -1.97 -0.98 9.29
C LEU A 284 -3.42 -0.50 9.51
N VAL A 285 -4.31 -0.79 8.56
CA VAL A 285 -5.73 -0.42 8.63
C VAL A 285 -6.43 -1.07 9.83
N PHE A 286 -6.20 -2.36 10.08
CA PHE A 286 -6.79 -3.04 11.22
C PHE A 286 -6.31 -2.46 12.54
N LYS A 287 -5.01 -2.18 12.69
CA LYS A 287 -4.45 -1.58 13.93
C LYS A 287 -4.97 -0.17 14.22
N VAL A 288 -5.26 0.62 13.20
CA VAL A 288 -5.91 1.94 13.37
C VAL A 288 -7.40 1.79 13.67
N ALA A 289 -8.11 0.88 13.00
CA ALA A 289 -9.53 0.64 13.23
C ALA A 289 -9.82 0.07 14.63
N THR A 290 -8.95 -0.77 15.19
CA THR A 290 -9.07 -1.30 16.56
C THR A 290 -8.50 -0.37 17.64
N GLY A 291 -7.92 0.77 17.27
CA GLY A 291 -7.37 1.76 18.21
C GLY A 291 -6.04 1.37 18.85
N GLU A 292 -5.32 0.38 18.32
CA GLU A 292 -3.92 0.10 18.70
C GLU A 292 -3.00 1.24 18.25
N LEU A 293 -3.31 1.83 17.10
CA LEU A 293 -2.68 3.02 16.54
C LEU A 293 -3.69 4.17 16.40
N LYS A 294 -3.17 5.41 16.36
CA LYS A 294 -3.98 6.60 16.11
C LYS A 294 -4.39 6.72 14.64
N ASN A 295 -3.40 6.58 13.75
CA ASN A 295 -3.47 6.76 12.30
C ASN A 295 -2.23 6.13 11.65
N GLY A 296 -2.06 6.20 10.33
CA GLY A 296 -0.85 5.68 9.70
C GLY A 296 -0.62 5.98 8.22
N PHE A 297 0.59 5.67 7.75
CA PHE A 297 1.01 5.75 6.35
C PHE A 297 1.67 4.44 5.89
N ALA A 298 1.18 3.86 4.80
CA ALA A 298 1.71 2.63 4.19
C ALA A 298 2.60 2.95 2.99
N VAL A 299 3.91 2.68 3.14
CA VAL A 299 4.93 2.89 2.11
C VAL A 299 5.02 1.63 1.25
N VAL A 300 4.03 1.43 0.38
CA VAL A 300 3.81 0.17 -0.37
C VAL A 300 3.96 0.33 -1.89
N ARG A 301 4.28 -0.76 -2.59
CA ARG A 301 4.17 -0.88 -4.06
C ARG A 301 4.07 -2.36 -4.48
N PRO A 302 3.52 -2.69 -5.66
CA PRO A 302 2.87 -1.81 -6.65
C PRO A 302 1.60 -1.11 -6.11
N PRO A 303 1.11 -0.06 -6.79
CA PRO A 303 -0.18 0.57 -6.48
C PRO A 303 -1.35 -0.41 -6.68
N GLY A 304 -2.55 0.01 -6.25
CA GLY A 304 -3.75 -0.83 -6.25
C GLY A 304 -5.02 -0.21 -6.86
N HIS A 305 -5.22 1.11 -6.82
CA HIS A 305 -6.54 1.71 -7.11
C HIS A 305 -7.10 1.50 -8.54
N HIS A 306 -6.26 1.20 -9.54
CA HIS A 306 -6.70 0.84 -10.90
C HIS A 306 -7.05 -0.65 -11.11
N ALA A 307 -6.75 -1.53 -10.15
CA ALA A 307 -7.02 -2.96 -10.30
C ALA A 307 -8.51 -3.27 -10.12
N GLU A 308 -9.16 -3.68 -11.21
CA GLU A 308 -10.55 -4.12 -11.25
C GLU A 308 -10.72 -5.58 -10.80
N GLU A 309 -11.96 -6.06 -10.67
CA GLU A 309 -12.29 -7.43 -10.20
C GLU A 309 -11.48 -8.51 -10.92
N SER A 310 -11.28 -8.37 -12.24
CA SER A 310 -10.58 -9.35 -13.06
C SER A 310 -9.62 -8.74 -14.09
N THR A 311 -9.10 -7.54 -13.86
CA THR A 311 -8.19 -6.86 -14.81
C THR A 311 -7.14 -6.01 -14.09
N PRO A 312 -5.84 -6.30 -14.25
CA PRO A 312 -4.75 -5.41 -13.84
C PRO A 312 -4.48 -4.37 -14.94
N MET A 313 -4.21 -3.13 -14.55
CA MET A 313 -3.87 -2.01 -15.42
C MET A 313 -3.27 -0.86 -14.60
N GLY A 314 -2.62 0.12 -15.22
CA GLY A 314 -2.07 1.28 -14.50
C GLY A 314 -1.07 0.89 -13.41
N PHE A 315 -0.22 -0.11 -13.70
CA PHE A 315 0.71 -0.74 -12.75
C PHE A 315 0.05 -1.54 -11.60
N CYS A 316 -1.28 -1.53 -11.48
CA CYS A 316 -2.02 -2.12 -10.36
C CYS A 316 -2.37 -3.59 -10.61
N TYR A 317 -2.17 -4.44 -9.59
CA TYR A 317 -2.53 -5.86 -9.63
C TYR A 317 -3.66 -6.24 -8.67
N PHE A 318 -3.66 -5.67 -7.47
CA PHE A 318 -4.66 -5.91 -6.44
C PHE A 318 -4.96 -4.59 -5.73
N ASN A 319 -6.23 -4.30 -5.49
CA ASN A 319 -6.65 -3.05 -4.89
C ASN A 319 -6.52 -3.10 -3.37
N SER A 320 -5.33 -2.76 -2.87
CA SER A 320 -4.97 -2.80 -1.44
C SER A 320 -5.96 -2.05 -0.54
N VAL A 321 -6.43 -0.88 -0.97
CA VAL A 321 -7.35 -0.04 -0.19
C VAL A 321 -8.78 -0.62 -0.20
N ALA A 322 -9.28 -1.05 -1.37
CA ALA A 322 -10.60 -1.67 -1.46
C ALA A 322 -10.67 -3.00 -0.68
N ILE A 323 -9.63 -3.83 -0.75
CA ILE A 323 -9.55 -5.08 0.02
C ILE A 323 -9.57 -4.77 1.52
N ALA A 324 -8.79 -3.79 1.99
CA ALA A 324 -8.81 -3.38 3.39
C ALA A 324 -10.20 -2.90 3.84
N ALA A 325 -10.90 -2.11 3.02
CA ALA A 325 -12.27 -1.66 3.30
C ALA A 325 -13.29 -2.81 3.36
N LYS A 326 -13.28 -3.75 2.39
CA LYS A 326 -14.15 -4.95 2.44
C LYS A 326 -13.89 -5.78 3.69
N LEU A 327 -12.62 -5.94 4.09
CA LEU A 327 -12.27 -6.67 5.30
C LEU A 327 -12.68 -5.95 6.58
N LEU A 328 -12.67 -4.61 6.63
CA LEU A 328 -13.22 -3.84 7.75
C LEU A 328 -14.73 -4.07 7.89
N GLN A 329 -15.49 -4.06 6.79
CA GLN A 329 -16.91 -4.39 6.79
C GLN A 329 -17.14 -5.83 7.29
N GLN A 330 -16.44 -6.81 6.73
CA GLN A 330 -16.64 -8.24 7.01
C GLN A 330 -16.18 -8.70 8.40
N ARG A 331 -15.05 -8.17 8.91
CA ARG A 331 -14.41 -8.66 10.15
C ARG A 331 -14.67 -7.78 11.37
N LEU A 332 -14.89 -6.48 11.18
CA LEU A 332 -15.10 -5.52 12.26
C LEU A 332 -16.48 -4.84 12.23
N ASN A 333 -17.32 -5.13 11.23
CA ASN A 333 -18.64 -4.51 11.03
C ASN A 333 -18.60 -2.96 11.00
N VAL A 334 -17.52 -2.39 10.45
CA VAL A 334 -17.40 -0.93 10.26
C VAL A 334 -18.53 -0.48 9.33
N SER A 335 -19.36 0.46 9.80
CA SER A 335 -20.63 0.79 9.16
C SER A 335 -20.50 1.87 8.09
N LYS A 336 -19.57 2.80 8.24
CA LYS A 336 -19.30 3.86 7.26
C LYS A 336 -17.81 4.05 7.03
N ILE A 337 -17.33 3.74 5.83
CA ILE A 337 -15.94 3.94 5.43
C ILE A 337 -15.89 5.06 4.39
N LEU A 338 -15.04 6.06 4.61
CA LEU A 338 -14.71 7.04 3.58
C LEU A 338 -13.40 6.62 2.90
N ILE A 339 -13.40 6.54 1.58
CA ILE A 339 -12.19 6.41 0.77
C ILE A 339 -12.01 7.72 -0.01
N VAL A 340 -10.93 8.45 0.27
CA VAL A 340 -10.51 9.61 -0.53
C VAL A 340 -9.36 9.18 -1.43
N ASP A 341 -9.48 9.41 -2.72
CA ASP A 341 -8.45 9.14 -3.71
C ASP A 341 -7.97 10.45 -4.30
N TRP A 342 -6.72 10.81 -4.03
CA TRP A 342 -6.12 12.07 -4.48
C TRP A 342 -4.94 11.87 -5.44
N ASP A 343 -4.74 10.63 -5.90
CA ASP A 343 -3.92 10.35 -7.07
C ASP A 343 -4.45 11.17 -8.26
N VAL A 344 -3.56 11.61 -9.16
CA VAL A 344 -3.99 12.45 -10.29
C VAL A 344 -4.85 11.67 -11.29
N HIS A 345 -4.83 10.33 -11.22
CA HIS A 345 -5.65 9.43 -12.04
C HIS A 345 -6.87 8.92 -11.26
N HIS A 346 -7.98 8.68 -11.96
CA HIS A 346 -9.17 8.09 -11.36
C HIS A 346 -8.93 6.62 -10.96
N GLY A 347 -9.16 6.28 -9.69
CA GLY A 347 -9.12 4.91 -9.16
C GLY A 347 -10.32 4.06 -9.56
N ASN A 348 -10.42 3.75 -10.85
CA ASN A 348 -11.51 2.99 -11.48
C ASN A 348 -11.81 1.64 -10.80
N GLY A 349 -10.78 0.95 -10.29
CA GLY A 349 -10.96 -0.30 -9.54
C GLY A 349 -11.62 -0.08 -8.17
N THR A 350 -11.30 1.01 -7.49
CA THR A 350 -11.92 1.39 -6.21
C THR A 350 -13.37 1.81 -6.42
N GLN A 351 -13.65 2.63 -7.44
CA GLN A 351 -15.01 2.97 -7.85
C GLN A 351 -15.84 1.70 -8.12
N GLN A 352 -15.33 0.77 -8.94
CA GLN A 352 -16.01 -0.48 -9.27
C GLN A 352 -16.35 -1.33 -8.03
N ALA A 353 -15.42 -1.43 -7.07
CA ALA A 353 -15.57 -2.28 -5.88
C ALA A 353 -16.70 -1.84 -4.91
N PHE A 354 -17.13 -0.57 -4.97
CA PHE A 354 -18.14 0.01 -4.07
C PHE A 354 -19.31 0.70 -4.79
N TYR A 355 -19.38 0.64 -6.12
CA TYR A 355 -20.34 1.40 -6.94
C TYR A 355 -21.83 1.17 -6.60
N ASN A 356 -22.16 0.17 -5.79
CA ASN A 356 -23.52 -0.14 -5.34
C ASN A 356 -23.69 -0.17 -3.80
N ASP A 357 -22.67 0.21 -3.03
CA ASP A 357 -22.60 0.06 -1.57
C ASP A 357 -22.65 1.43 -0.85
N PRO A 358 -23.78 1.80 -0.21
CA PRO A 358 -23.89 3.09 0.50
C PRO A 358 -23.08 3.16 1.79
N ASN A 359 -22.48 2.06 2.24
CA ASN A 359 -21.66 2.02 3.46
C ASN A 359 -20.22 2.45 3.18
N VAL A 360 -19.84 2.60 1.91
CA VAL A 360 -18.51 3.10 1.51
C VAL A 360 -18.69 4.29 0.57
N LEU A 361 -18.30 5.47 1.05
CA LEU A 361 -18.26 6.69 0.25
C LEU A 361 -16.90 6.78 -0.44
N TYR A 362 -16.88 6.72 -1.77
CA TYR A 362 -15.68 6.99 -2.58
C TYR A 362 -15.70 8.43 -3.08
N ILE A 363 -14.61 9.16 -2.86
CA ILE A 363 -14.40 10.51 -3.42
C ILE A 363 -13.04 10.54 -4.14
N SER A 364 -13.04 10.78 -5.44
CA SER A 364 -11.80 10.90 -6.24
C SER A 364 -11.57 12.33 -6.72
N LEU A 365 -10.34 12.86 -6.56
CA LEU A 365 -9.89 14.14 -7.09
C LEU A 365 -8.84 13.93 -8.17
N HIS A 366 -9.28 13.80 -9.42
CA HIS A 366 -8.42 13.40 -10.53
C HIS A 366 -8.53 14.36 -11.72
N ARG A 367 -7.52 14.29 -12.60
CA ARG A 367 -7.54 14.91 -13.92
C ARG A 367 -8.38 14.07 -14.86
N TYR A 368 -9.44 14.65 -15.41
CA TYR A 368 -10.39 13.94 -16.28
C TYR A 368 -10.30 14.41 -17.74
N ASP A 369 -10.25 15.72 -17.96
CA ASP A 369 -10.17 16.34 -19.30
C ASP A 369 -11.18 15.73 -20.30
N ASP A 370 -12.46 15.68 -19.93
CA ASP A 370 -13.54 15.06 -20.72
C ASP A 370 -13.24 13.60 -21.16
N GLY A 371 -12.59 12.82 -20.28
CA GLY A 371 -12.20 11.43 -20.51
C GLY A 371 -10.95 11.25 -21.38
N ASN A 372 -10.20 12.33 -21.66
CA ASN A 372 -8.98 12.28 -22.48
C ASN A 372 -7.68 12.07 -21.67
N PHE A 373 -7.77 11.98 -20.33
CA PHE A 373 -6.66 11.61 -19.46
C PHE A 373 -6.84 10.18 -18.91
N PHE A 374 -5.75 9.47 -18.62
CA PHE A 374 -5.82 8.07 -18.14
C PHE A 374 -6.51 7.99 -16.77
N PRO A 375 -7.39 7.00 -16.52
CA PRO A 375 -7.80 5.88 -17.39
C PRO A 375 -8.99 6.18 -18.33
N GLY A 376 -9.52 7.41 -18.36
CA GLY A 376 -10.64 7.83 -19.20
C GLY A 376 -12.04 7.59 -18.62
N SER A 377 -12.12 7.03 -17.41
CA SER A 377 -13.34 6.93 -16.59
C SER A 377 -13.31 7.95 -15.46
N GLY A 378 -14.39 8.03 -14.67
CA GLY A 378 -14.47 8.94 -13.53
C GLY A 378 -15.28 10.20 -13.83
N ALA A 379 -16.23 10.14 -14.76
CA ALA A 379 -17.05 11.30 -15.11
C ALA A 379 -17.88 11.80 -13.89
N PRO A 380 -18.18 13.11 -13.79
CA PRO A 380 -19.00 13.67 -12.71
C PRO A 380 -20.40 13.06 -12.55
N ASP A 381 -20.95 12.45 -13.59
CA ASP A 381 -22.27 11.80 -13.60
C ASP A 381 -22.24 10.31 -13.20
N GLU A 382 -21.06 9.72 -13.00
CA GLU A 382 -20.86 8.37 -12.47
C GLU A 382 -21.13 8.31 -10.94
N VAL A 383 -22.38 8.57 -10.54
CA VAL A 383 -22.77 8.76 -9.11
C VAL A 383 -23.08 7.48 -8.34
N GLY A 384 -22.76 6.30 -8.86
CA GLY A 384 -23.11 5.01 -8.26
C GLY A 384 -24.45 4.42 -8.77
N THR A 385 -24.81 3.24 -8.26
CA THR A 385 -25.95 2.43 -8.72
C THR A 385 -26.72 1.78 -7.57
N GLY A 386 -28.00 1.46 -7.79
CA GLY A 386 -28.82 0.77 -6.79
C GLY A 386 -28.89 1.54 -5.47
N ALA A 387 -28.41 0.94 -4.38
CA ALA A 387 -28.36 1.58 -3.07
C ALA A 387 -27.19 2.58 -2.91
N GLY A 388 -26.12 2.44 -3.71
CA GLY A 388 -24.94 3.31 -3.67
C GLY A 388 -25.08 4.63 -4.46
N VAL A 389 -26.26 4.94 -5.02
CA VAL A 389 -26.49 6.21 -5.74
C VAL A 389 -26.28 7.40 -4.78
N GLY A 390 -25.36 8.28 -5.16
CA GLY A 390 -24.92 9.43 -4.37
C GLY A 390 -23.61 9.20 -3.58
N PHE A 391 -23.19 7.95 -3.38
CA PHE A 391 -22.02 7.57 -2.58
C PHE A 391 -20.72 7.37 -3.39
N ASN A 392 -20.77 7.67 -4.68
CA ASN A 392 -19.59 7.79 -5.54
C ASN A 392 -19.47 9.24 -6.02
N VAL A 393 -18.40 9.96 -5.66
CA VAL A 393 -18.23 11.39 -5.95
C VAL A 393 -16.95 11.61 -6.75
N ASN A 394 -17.11 11.90 -8.03
CA ASN A 394 -15.98 12.19 -8.90
C ASN A 394 -15.75 13.70 -8.99
N MET A 395 -14.76 14.21 -8.25
CA MET A 395 -14.24 15.57 -8.38
C MET A 395 -13.31 15.64 -9.60
N ALA A 396 -13.90 15.40 -10.76
CA ALA A 396 -13.24 15.28 -12.05
C ALA A 396 -12.88 16.65 -12.63
N PHE A 397 -11.60 17.02 -12.57
CA PHE A 397 -11.12 18.28 -13.12
C PHE A 397 -11.02 18.23 -14.65
N THR A 398 -11.64 19.22 -15.30
CA THR A 398 -11.69 19.35 -16.77
C THR A 398 -11.25 20.75 -17.19
N GLY A 399 -10.62 20.86 -18.36
CA GLY A 399 -10.09 22.11 -18.91
C GLY A 399 -8.60 22.06 -19.28
N GLY A 400 -7.97 20.88 -19.15
CA GLY A 400 -6.57 20.69 -19.49
C GLY A 400 -5.62 21.35 -18.50
N LEU A 401 -4.53 21.89 -19.05
CA LEU A 401 -3.45 22.53 -18.30
C LEU A 401 -3.39 24.05 -18.59
N ASP A 402 -4.54 24.70 -18.75
CA ASP A 402 -4.68 26.14 -19.04
C ASP A 402 -5.52 26.89 -17.99
N PRO A 403 -4.97 27.21 -16.80
CA PRO A 403 -3.68 26.75 -16.26
C PRO A 403 -3.79 25.34 -15.62
N PRO A 404 -2.67 24.70 -15.26
CA PRO A 404 -2.68 23.50 -14.43
C PRO A 404 -3.37 23.73 -13.07
N MET A 405 -3.96 22.67 -12.52
CA MET A 405 -4.50 22.70 -11.14
C MET A 405 -3.37 22.67 -10.12
N GLY A 406 -3.50 23.45 -9.05
CA GLY A 406 -2.53 23.56 -7.96
C GLY A 406 -3.16 23.55 -6.57
N ASP A 407 -2.40 24.04 -5.59
CA ASP A 407 -2.82 24.09 -4.18
C ASP A 407 -4.18 24.77 -3.98
N THR A 408 -4.39 25.90 -4.66
CA THR A 408 -5.61 26.72 -4.53
C THR A 408 -6.84 25.93 -4.97
N GLU A 409 -6.75 25.21 -6.10
CA GLU A 409 -7.82 24.42 -6.66
C GLU A 409 -8.18 23.23 -5.77
N TYR A 410 -7.18 22.45 -5.31
CA TYR A 410 -7.41 21.30 -4.44
C TYR A 410 -7.94 21.72 -3.05
N LEU A 411 -7.42 22.80 -2.46
CA LEU A 411 -7.95 23.33 -1.20
C LEU A 411 -9.38 23.86 -1.35
N THR A 412 -9.71 24.45 -2.51
CA THR A 412 -11.08 24.89 -2.80
C THR A 412 -12.02 23.70 -2.97
N ALA A 413 -11.62 22.65 -3.70
CA ALA A 413 -12.39 21.41 -3.85
C ALA A 413 -12.59 20.70 -2.50
N PHE A 414 -11.59 20.71 -1.62
CA PHE A 414 -11.72 20.22 -0.26
C PHE A 414 -12.76 21.02 0.54
N ARG A 415 -12.69 22.35 0.48
CA ARG A 415 -13.63 23.27 1.16
C ARG A 415 -15.07 23.11 0.70
N THR A 416 -15.31 22.91 -0.61
CA THR A 416 -16.65 23.04 -1.21
C THR A 416 -17.31 21.71 -1.59
N VAL A 417 -16.53 20.64 -1.75
CA VAL A 417 -17.02 19.31 -2.15
C VAL A 417 -16.62 18.23 -1.14
N VAL A 418 -15.32 17.98 -0.96
CA VAL A 418 -14.84 16.80 -0.20
C VAL A 418 -15.25 16.88 1.27
N MET A 419 -14.88 17.95 1.97
CA MET A 419 -15.15 18.07 3.41
C MET A 419 -16.64 18.25 3.73
N PRO A 420 -17.45 19.03 2.98
CA PRO A 420 -18.90 19.09 3.21
C PRO A 420 -19.57 17.71 3.13
N ILE A 421 -19.33 16.95 2.06
CA ILE A 421 -19.89 15.60 1.87
C ILE A 421 -19.37 14.64 2.94
N ALA A 422 -18.06 14.64 3.20
CA ALA A 422 -17.45 13.75 4.19
C ALA A 422 -17.94 14.01 5.63
N ASN A 423 -18.23 15.27 5.99
CA ASN A 423 -18.84 15.61 7.27
C ASN A 423 -20.33 15.19 7.35
N GLU A 424 -21.10 15.34 6.27
CA GLU A 424 -22.50 14.86 6.22
C GLU A 424 -22.57 13.33 6.27
N PHE A 425 -21.64 12.63 5.62
CA PHE A 425 -21.51 11.17 5.70
C PHE A 425 -21.04 10.70 7.09
N ALA A 426 -20.18 11.46 7.77
CA ALA A 426 -19.64 11.18 9.11
C ALA A 426 -19.06 9.75 9.26
N PRO A 427 -17.92 9.43 8.61
CA PRO A 427 -17.34 8.09 8.55
C PRO A 427 -16.78 7.60 9.90
N ASP A 428 -16.77 6.28 10.07
CA ASP A 428 -16.14 5.58 11.19
C ASP A 428 -14.62 5.41 11.00
N VAL A 429 -14.15 5.29 9.76
CA VAL A 429 -12.74 5.17 9.34
C VAL A 429 -12.55 5.91 8.02
N VAL A 430 -11.40 6.58 7.85
CA VAL A 430 -10.98 7.18 6.58
C VAL A 430 -9.78 6.42 6.03
N LEU A 431 -9.89 5.96 4.78
CA LEU A 431 -8.77 5.44 4.00
C LEU A 431 -8.44 6.45 2.90
N VAL A 432 -7.16 6.56 2.54
CA VAL A 432 -6.70 7.47 1.50
C VAL A 432 -5.82 6.71 0.50
N SER A 433 -6.29 6.60 -0.75
CA SER A 433 -5.47 6.22 -1.90
C SER A 433 -4.59 7.43 -2.22
N SER A 434 -3.34 7.34 -1.81
CA SER A 434 -2.44 8.47 -1.61
C SER A 434 -1.38 8.52 -2.70
N GLY A 435 -1.79 8.78 -3.94
CA GLY A 435 -0.90 9.16 -5.03
C GLY A 435 -0.30 10.54 -4.84
N PHE A 436 0.82 10.82 -5.49
CA PHE A 436 1.54 12.10 -5.41
C PHE A 436 1.98 12.64 -6.79
N ASP A 437 1.38 12.15 -7.87
CA ASP A 437 1.62 12.60 -9.26
C ASP A 437 0.91 13.91 -9.63
N ALA A 438 0.03 14.41 -8.77
CA ALA A 438 -0.50 15.77 -8.87
C ALA A 438 0.51 16.84 -8.38
N VAL A 439 1.60 16.44 -7.70
CA VAL A 439 2.67 17.34 -7.23
C VAL A 439 3.49 17.88 -8.41
N GLU A 440 3.95 19.12 -8.33
CA GLU A 440 4.91 19.72 -9.27
C GLU A 440 6.14 18.81 -9.49
N GLY A 441 6.54 18.65 -10.76
CA GLY A 441 7.63 17.77 -11.19
C GLY A 441 7.18 16.61 -12.09
N HIS A 442 5.89 16.26 -12.08
CA HIS A 442 5.34 15.21 -12.94
C HIS A 442 5.03 15.72 -14.36
N PRO A 443 5.61 15.14 -15.43
CA PRO A 443 5.36 15.56 -16.80
C PRO A 443 3.88 15.46 -17.22
N THR A 444 3.45 16.32 -18.14
CA THR A 444 2.08 16.40 -18.68
C THR A 444 1.40 15.07 -19.06
N PRO A 445 2.09 14.05 -19.61
CA PRO A 445 1.47 12.75 -19.92
C PRO A 445 1.17 11.87 -18.70
N LEU A 446 1.75 12.18 -17.53
CA LEU A 446 1.67 11.41 -16.29
C LEU A 446 0.88 12.15 -15.18
N GLY A 447 0.78 13.47 -15.27
CA GLY A 447 -0.01 14.28 -14.34
C GLY A 447 -0.14 15.70 -14.89
N GLY A 448 0.93 16.49 -14.74
CA GLY A 448 1.01 17.85 -15.28
C GLY A 448 0.39 18.94 -14.39
N TYR A 449 -0.07 18.60 -13.20
CA TYR A 449 -0.49 19.54 -12.16
C TYR A 449 0.72 20.10 -11.39
N ASN A 450 0.48 21.11 -10.55
CA ASN A 450 1.52 21.86 -9.86
C ASN A 450 1.24 22.06 -8.37
N LEU A 451 0.69 21.03 -7.71
CA LEU A 451 0.55 21.06 -6.25
C LEU A 451 1.92 21.08 -5.58
N SER A 452 2.03 21.77 -4.45
CA SER A 452 3.14 21.65 -3.54
C SER A 452 3.00 20.40 -2.68
N ALA A 453 4.12 19.73 -2.38
CA ALA A 453 4.19 18.66 -1.39
C ALA A 453 3.58 19.06 -0.03
N LYS A 454 3.70 20.33 0.35
CA LYS A 454 3.13 20.89 1.58
C LYS A 454 1.61 20.84 1.60
N CYS A 455 0.95 21.03 0.46
CA CYS A 455 -0.52 20.99 0.35
C CYS A 455 -1.07 19.65 0.86
N PHE A 456 -0.45 18.53 0.50
CA PHE A 456 -0.86 17.20 0.96
C PHE A 456 -0.82 17.03 2.49
N GLY A 457 0.08 17.74 3.20
CA GLY A 457 0.04 17.83 4.65
C GLY A 457 -1.22 18.52 5.17
N TYR A 458 -1.68 19.59 4.50
CA TYR A 458 -2.94 20.28 4.83
C TYR A 458 -4.17 19.44 4.48
N LEU A 459 -4.17 18.73 3.35
CA LEU A 459 -5.24 17.79 2.98
C LEU A 459 -5.34 16.66 4.03
N THR A 460 -4.21 16.06 4.41
CA THR A 460 -4.11 15.08 5.50
C THR A 460 -4.69 15.63 6.80
N LYS A 461 -4.31 16.86 7.19
CA LYS A 461 -4.78 17.51 8.41
C LYS A 461 -6.29 17.78 8.41
N GLN A 462 -6.89 18.08 7.26
CA GLN A 462 -8.35 18.19 7.13
C GLN A 462 -9.04 16.84 7.32
N LEU A 463 -8.57 15.78 6.66
CA LEU A 463 -9.13 14.43 6.82
C LEU A 463 -8.99 13.87 8.24
N MET A 464 -7.94 14.25 8.98
CA MET A 464 -7.78 13.93 10.40
C MET A 464 -8.84 14.55 11.32
N GLY A 465 -9.63 15.53 10.85
CA GLY A 465 -10.81 16.03 11.55
C GLY A 465 -12.00 15.06 11.53
N LEU A 466 -12.00 14.08 10.64
CA LEU A 466 -13.04 13.07 10.47
C LEU A 466 -12.70 11.79 11.28
N ALA A 467 -13.69 10.91 11.48
CA ALA A 467 -13.51 9.58 12.09
C ALA A 467 -12.74 9.56 13.44
N GLY A 468 -12.74 10.67 14.19
CA GLY A 468 -11.93 10.82 15.41
C GLY A 468 -10.42 10.71 15.17
N GLY A 469 -9.95 11.00 13.96
CA GLY A 469 -8.55 10.89 13.55
C GLY A 469 -8.12 9.51 13.05
N ARG A 470 -9.02 8.53 12.93
CA ARG A 470 -8.73 7.19 12.36
C ARG A 470 -8.57 7.26 10.84
N VAL A 471 -7.40 7.71 10.42
CA VAL A 471 -7.01 7.92 9.01
C VAL A 471 -5.84 7.00 8.66
N VAL A 472 -5.91 6.31 7.52
CA VAL A 472 -4.78 5.58 6.94
C VAL A 472 -4.56 5.98 5.50
N LEU A 473 -3.34 6.42 5.18
CA LEU A 473 -2.88 6.70 3.83
C LEU A 473 -2.12 5.48 3.29
N ALA A 474 -2.38 5.08 2.05
CA ALA A 474 -1.60 4.07 1.34
C ALA A 474 -1.06 4.64 0.04
N LEU A 475 0.25 4.50 -0.20
CA LEU A 475 0.90 5.05 -1.40
C LEU A 475 0.35 4.39 -2.68
N GLU A 476 -0.06 5.21 -3.64
CA GLU A 476 -0.48 4.78 -4.99
C GLU A 476 0.56 5.24 -6.04
N GLY A 477 0.24 6.23 -6.88
CA GLY A 477 1.11 6.83 -7.89
C GLY A 477 2.10 7.88 -7.37
N GLY A 478 2.53 8.79 -8.24
CA GLY A 478 3.66 9.72 -8.01
C GLY A 478 5.01 9.05 -8.28
N HIS A 479 5.83 9.64 -9.15
CA HIS A 479 7.01 9.02 -9.75
C HIS A 479 8.28 9.91 -9.73
N ASP A 480 8.17 11.24 -9.60
CA ASP A 480 9.34 12.06 -9.28
C ASP A 480 9.76 11.79 -7.82
N LEU A 481 11.02 11.38 -7.62
CA LEU A 481 11.50 10.94 -6.31
C LEU A 481 11.53 12.08 -5.29
N THR A 482 11.74 13.33 -5.71
CA THR A 482 11.75 14.48 -4.79
C THR A 482 10.32 14.78 -4.34
N ALA A 483 9.41 14.91 -5.30
CA ALA A 483 8.00 15.19 -5.09
C ALA A 483 7.35 14.18 -4.11
N ILE A 484 7.54 12.87 -4.35
CA ILE A 484 6.94 11.84 -3.49
C ILE A 484 7.57 11.78 -2.10
N CYS A 485 8.87 12.07 -1.96
CA CYS A 485 9.54 12.10 -0.67
C CYS A 485 9.07 13.29 0.17
N ASP A 486 9.04 14.49 -0.42
CA ASP A 486 8.62 15.70 0.25
C ASP A 486 7.11 15.64 0.61
N ALA A 487 6.27 15.07 -0.26
CA ALA A 487 4.84 14.89 0.02
C ALA A 487 4.57 13.83 1.09
N SER A 488 5.31 12.71 1.08
CA SER A 488 5.24 11.69 2.14
C SER A 488 5.69 12.25 3.49
N GLU A 489 6.75 13.08 3.50
CA GLU A 489 7.25 13.78 4.68
C GLU A 489 6.18 14.72 5.26
N ALA A 490 5.54 15.54 4.42
CA ALA A 490 4.45 16.43 4.82
C ALA A 490 3.24 15.68 5.38
N CYS A 491 2.83 14.56 4.75
CA CYS A 491 1.74 13.72 5.22
C CYS A 491 2.04 13.08 6.58
N VAL A 492 3.21 12.43 6.74
CA VAL A 492 3.59 11.79 8.01
C VAL A 492 3.78 12.82 9.11
N SER A 493 4.29 14.02 8.80
CA SER A 493 4.37 15.13 9.74
C SER A 493 2.99 15.59 10.23
N ALA A 494 2.00 15.66 9.34
CA ALA A 494 0.61 15.96 9.68
C ALA A 494 -0.02 14.87 10.56
N LEU A 495 0.15 13.59 10.22
CA LEU A 495 -0.37 12.44 10.99
C LEU A 495 0.12 12.44 12.45
N LEU A 496 1.41 12.73 12.65
CA LEU A 496 2.04 12.91 13.96
C LEU A 496 1.50 14.12 14.74
N GLY A 497 0.80 15.05 14.07
CA GLY A 497 0.29 16.28 14.67
C GLY A 497 1.36 17.34 14.89
N ASN A 498 2.46 17.31 14.13
CA ASN A 498 3.42 18.40 14.13
C ASN A 498 2.75 19.68 13.56
N GLU A 499 3.30 20.84 13.90
CA GLU A 499 2.99 22.06 13.16
C GLU A 499 3.49 21.92 11.71
N LEU A 500 2.65 22.32 10.75
CA LEU A 500 2.97 22.26 9.33
C LEU A 500 3.55 23.60 8.90
N ASP A 501 4.56 23.56 8.03
CA ASP A 501 5.07 24.74 7.36
C ASP A 501 3.92 25.53 6.69
N PRO A 502 3.85 26.86 6.88
CA PRO A 502 2.83 27.67 6.24
C PRO A 502 2.92 27.55 4.71
N LEU A 503 1.77 27.36 4.06
CA LEU A 503 1.67 27.56 2.61
C LEU A 503 1.95 29.04 2.28
N PRO A 504 2.46 29.34 1.07
CA PRO A 504 2.68 30.73 0.65
C PRO A 504 1.39 31.54 0.68
N GLU A 505 1.42 32.76 1.23
CA GLU A 505 0.25 33.65 1.38
C GLU A 505 -0.59 33.79 0.09
N LYS A 506 0.07 33.78 -1.08
CA LYS A 506 -0.59 33.80 -2.40
C LYS A 506 -1.65 32.70 -2.57
N VAL A 507 -1.46 31.51 -1.99
CA VAL A 507 -2.37 30.35 -2.09
C VAL A 507 -3.69 30.65 -1.37
N PHE A 508 -3.63 31.33 -0.23
CA PHE A 508 -4.84 31.68 0.53
C PHE A 508 -5.61 32.85 -0.09
N GLN A 509 -4.92 33.78 -0.75
CA GLN A 509 -5.50 34.97 -1.37
C GLN A 509 -5.98 34.74 -2.80
N GLN A 510 -5.36 33.82 -3.54
CA GLN A 510 -5.74 33.49 -4.92
C GLN A 510 -7.09 32.75 -4.95
N ARG A 511 -7.89 33.02 -5.98
CA ARG A 511 -9.10 32.25 -6.31
C ARG A 511 -8.73 31.07 -7.20
N ALA A 512 -9.43 29.95 -7.06
CA ALA A 512 -9.30 28.82 -7.97
C ALA A 512 -9.55 29.27 -9.43
N ASN A 513 -8.81 28.68 -10.38
CA ASN A 513 -8.95 29.02 -11.79
C ASN A 513 -10.34 28.66 -12.35
N ALA A 514 -10.73 29.26 -13.47
CA ALA A 514 -12.08 29.14 -14.02
C ALA A 514 -12.48 27.69 -14.38
N ASN A 515 -11.52 26.88 -14.84
CA ASN A 515 -11.74 25.48 -15.20
C ASN A 515 -12.01 24.62 -13.95
N ALA A 516 -11.27 24.87 -12.87
CA ALA A 516 -11.51 24.25 -11.56
C ALA A 516 -12.86 24.67 -10.97
N VAL A 517 -13.21 25.96 -11.03
CA VAL A 517 -14.51 26.47 -10.57
C VAL A 517 -15.64 25.81 -11.35
N HIS A 518 -15.55 25.74 -12.68
CA HIS A 518 -16.57 25.08 -13.50
C HIS A 518 -16.69 23.58 -13.18
N SER A 519 -15.57 22.89 -12.98
CA SER A 519 -15.56 21.48 -12.57
C SER A 519 -16.25 21.28 -11.22
N MET A 520 -15.94 22.12 -10.22
CA MET A 520 -16.55 22.06 -8.89
C MET A 520 -18.04 22.41 -8.92
N GLU A 521 -18.44 23.45 -9.65
CA GLU A 521 -19.84 23.80 -9.88
C GLU A 521 -20.62 22.65 -10.51
N LYS A 522 -20.02 21.92 -11.47
CA LYS A 522 -20.66 20.78 -12.11
C LYS A 522 -20.90 19.62 -11.17
N VAL A 523 -19.90 19.30 -10.33
CA VAL A 523 -20.01 18.25 -9.30
C VAL A 523 -21.06 18.65 -8.25
N ILE A 524 -21.08 19.92 -7.83
CA ILE A 524 -22.07 20.46 -6.89
C ILE A 524 -23.49 20.40 -7.48
N GLU A 525 -23.70 20.76 -8.75
CA GLU A 525 -24.99 20.64 -9.43
C GLU A 525 -25.54 19.20 -9.40
N ILE A 526 -24.68 18.22 -9.67
CA ILE A 526 -25.03 16.81 -9.70
C ILE A 526 -25.33 16.31 -8.28
N HIS A 527 -24.44 16.56 -7.33
CA HIS A 527 -24.49 15.99 -5.98
C HIS A 527 -25.39 16.71 -4.99
N SER A 528 -25.84 17.94 -5.26
CA SER A 528 -26.83 18.66 -4.42
C SER A 528 -28.20 17.96 -4.32
N LYS A 529 -28.42 16.93 -5.14
CA LYS A 529 -29.59 16.02 -5.11
C LYS A 529 -29.48 14.95 -4.00
N TYR A 530 -28.27 14.68 -3.54
CA TYR A 530 -27.94 13.59 -2.61
C TYR A 530 -27.38 14.12 -1.27
N TRP A 531 -26.68 15.26 -1.31
CA TRP A 531 -25.99 15.87 -0.16
C TRP A 531 -26.48 17.29 0.07
N HIS A 532 -27.05 17.57 1.24
CA HIS A 532 -27.63 18.88 1.57
C HIS A 532 -26.56 19.92 1.85
N SER A 533 -25.41 19.50 2.38
CA SER A 533 -24.26 20.35 2.70
C SER A 533 -23.78 21.19 1.52
N LEU A 534 -23.82 20.63 0.30
CA LEU A 534 -23.36 21.29 -0.94
C LEU A 534 -24.18 22.54 -1.32
N GLN A 535 -25.46 22.59 -0.94
CA GLN A 535 -26.35 23.70 -1.27
C GLN A 535 -25.87 25.03 -0.65
N ARG A 536 -25.17 24.98 0.49
CA ARG A 536 -24.55 26.15 1.13
C ARG A 536 -23.30 26.64 0.39
N TYR A 537 -22.49 25.72 -0.13
CA TYR A 537 -21.16 26.07 -0.67
C TYR A 537 -21.19 26.49 -2.15
N ALA A 538 -22.25 26.14 -2.89
CA ALA A 538 -22.43 26.45 -4.31
C ALA A 538 -22.16 27.93 -4.69
N SER A 539 -22.59 28.89 -3.87
CA SER A 539 -22.36 30.33 -4.11
C SER A 539 -20.95 30.82 -3.80
N THR A 540 -20.12 29.98 -3.14
CA THR A 540 -18.79 30.35 -2.64
C THR A 540 -17.65 29.67 -3.38
N VAL A 541 -17.91 28.88 -4.44
CA VAL A 541 -16.89 28.09 -5.14
C VAL A 541 -15.76 28.96 -5.68
N GLY A 542 -16.09 30.11 -6.27
CA GLY A 542 -15.11 31.07 -6.78
C GLY A 542 -14.41 31.94 -5.72
N TYR A 543 -14.63 31.74 -4.43
CA TYR A 543 -13.97 32.51 -3.36
C TYR A 543 -12.59 31.93 -3.02
N SER A 544 -11.62 32.81 -2.76
CA SER A 544 -10.35 32.41 -2.15
C SER A 544 -10.55 31.91 -0.72
N LEU A 545 -9.55 31.27 -0.13
CA LEU A 545 -9.64 30.76 1.24
C LEU A 545 -9.83 31.90 2.26
N VAL A 546 -9.18 33.05 2.06
CA VAL A 546 -9.37 34.24 2.90
C VAL A 546 -10.77 34.83 2.74
N GLU A 547 -11.30 34.89 1.51
CA GLU A 547 -12.65 35.39 1.24
C GLU A 547 -13.72 34.48 1.88
N ALA A 548 -13.56 33.17 1.76
CA ALA A 548 -14.45 32.19 2.38
C ALA A 548 -14.40 32.27 3.91
N GLN A 549 -13.21 32.27 4.52
CA GLN A 549 -13.04 32.37 5.97
C GLN A 549 -13.64 33.67 6.53
N LYS A 550 -13.50 34.78 5.80
CA LYS A 550 -14.12 36.05 6.18
C LYS A 550 -15.65 35.96 6.14
N CYS A 551 -16.23 35.37 5.10
CA CYS A 551 -17.68 35.17 4.98
C CYS A 551 -18.21 34.27 6.11
N GLU A 552 -17.50 33.19 6.43
CA GLU A 552 -17.88 32.27 7.52
C GLU A 552 -17.83 32.95 8.90
N ASN A 553 -16.85 33.83 9.14
CA ASN A 553 -16.78 34.64 10.36
C ASN A 553 -17.96 35.63 10.44
N GLU A 554 -18.27 36.36 9.36
CA GLU A 554 -19.40 37.29 9.30
C GLU A 554 -20.75 36.58 9.49
N GLU A 555 -20.92 35.37 8.95
CA GLU A 555 -22.08 34.51 9.21
C GLU A 555 -22.14 34.07 10.69
N ALA A 556 -21.03 33.63 11.28
CA ALA A 556 -20.96 33.19 12.67
C ALA A 556 -21.25 34.35 13.66
N GLU A 557 -20.73 35.54 13.40
CA GLU A 557 -21.05 36.76 14.16
C GLU A 557 -22.54 37.11 14.03
N THR A 558 -23.11 37.00 12.82
CA THR A 558 -24.53 37.27 12.56
C THR A 558 -25.43 36.26 13.30
N VAL A 559 -25.10 34.97 13.27
CA VAL A 559 -25.83 33.94 14.03
C VAL A 559 -25.72 34.18 15.54
N THR A 560 -24.53 34.56 16.04
CA THR A 560 -24.31 34.88 17.45
C THR A 560 -25.12 36.10 17.90
N ALA A 561 -25.21 37.13 17.05
CA ALA A 561 -26.04 38.31 17.29
C ALA A 561 -27.54 37.97 17.27
N MET A 562 -28.01 37.18 16.30
CA MET A 562 -29.41 36.73 16.24
C MET A 562 -29.79 35.86 17.44
N ALA A 563 -28.91 34.95 17.86
CA ALA A 563 -29.10 34.16 19.08
C ALA A 563 -29.20 35.07 20.31
N SER A 564 -28.32 36.06 20.44
CA SER A 564 -28.34 37.03 21.56
C SER A 564 -29.63 37.85 21.61
N LEU A 565 -30.19 38.23 20.45
CA LEU A 565 -31.50 38.90 20.37
C LEU A 565 -32.65 37.95 20.76
N SER A 566 -32.50 36.65 20.50
CA SER A 566 -33.50 35.61 20.79
C SER A 566 -33.59 35.27 22.28
N VAL A 567 -32.50 35.38 23.05
CA VAL A 567 -32.53 35.18 24.52
C VAL A 567 -33.06 36.40 25.29
N GLY A 568 -33.45 37.47 24.59
CA GLY A 568 -34.03 38.70 25.14
C GLY A 568 -35.45 38.56 25.71
N VAL A 569 -35.77 37.46 26.40
CA VAL A 569 -36.98 37.37 27.22
C VAL A 569 -36.81 38.28 28.43
N LYS A 570 -37.80 39.17 28.62
CA LYS A 570 -37.78 40.28 29.59
C LYS A 570 -37.26 39.85 30.97
N PRO A 571 -36.46 40.68 31.66
CA PRO A 571 -36.23 40.47 33.09
C PRO A 571 -37.57 40.47 33.81
N ALA A 572 -37.82 39.44 34.63
CA ALA A 572 -39.00 39.41 35.48
C ALA A 572 -38.98 40.64 36.38
N GLU A 573 -40.03 41.46 36.29
CA GLU A 573 -40.22 42.59 37.20
C GLU A 573 -40.25 42.04 38.63
N LYS A 574 -39.26 42.42 39.44
CA LYS A 574 -39.32 42.19 40.88
C LYS A 574 -40.53 42.94 41.41
N ARG A 575 -41.57 42.20 41.80
CA ARG A 575 -42.59 42.73 42.70
C ARG A 575 -41.88 43.15 44.00
N PRO A 576 -42.27 44.27 44.62
CA PRO A 576 -41.84 44.56 45.98
C PRO A 576 -42.58 43.61 46.93
N ASP A 577 -41.84 42.74 47.62
CA ASP A 577 -42.36 41.98 48.76
C ASP A 577 -42.39 42.91 49.97
N ASP A 578 -43.56 43.48 50.27
CA ASP A 578 -43.85 44.22 51.50
C ASP A 578 -45.34 44.07 51.84
N GLU A 579 -45.72 42.92 52.42
CA GLU A 579 -46.91 42.79 53.28
C GLU A 579 -46.82 41.49 54.12
N PRO A 580 -46.99 41.55 55.46
CA PRO A 580 -46.91 40.37 56.32
C PRO A 580 -48.24 39.61 56.35
N MET A 581 -48.20 38.31 56.03
CA MET A 581 -49.34 37.41 56.19
C MET A 581 -49.64 37.17 57.69
N GLU A 582 -50.88 37.41 58.10
CA GLU A 582 -51.37 37.09 59.44
C GLU A 582 -51.44 35.56 59.68
N GLU A 583 -51.27 35.15 60.95
CA GLU A 583 -51.39 33.75 61.38
C GLU A 583 -52.87 33.30 61.39
N GLU A 584 -53.16 32.08 60.92
CA GLU A 584 -54.34 31.33 61.35
C GLU A 584 -53.97 29.92 61.88
N PRO A 585 -54.78 29.37 62.82
CA PRO A 585 -54.33 28.37 63.79
C PRO A 585 -54.55 26.90 63.34
N PRO A 586 -53.98 25.90 64.06
CA PRO A 586 -53.89 24.53 63.55
C PRO A 586 -55.13 23.66 63.80
N LEU A 587 -55.38 22.74 62.86
CA LEU A 587 -56.14 21.49 63.02
C LEU A 587 -55.43 20.35 62.27
#